data_AF-A0A7K8XVC6-F1
#
_entry.id   AF-A0A7K8XVC6-F1
#
_cell.length_a   1.000
_cell.length_b   1.000
_cell.length_c   1.000
_cell.angle_alpha   90.00
_cell.angle_beta   90.00
_cell.angle_gamma   90.00
#
_symmetry.space_group_name_H-M   'P 1'
#
loop_
_entity.id
_entity.type
_entity.pdbx_description
1 polymer ?
#
loop_
_entity_poly.entity_id
_entity_poly.type
_entity_poly.pdbx_seq_one_letter_code
_entity_poly.pdbx_strand_id
1 'polypeptide(L)'
;MANNPNCESLSPLQLFQRVTEQGEKVRALKAGKAPKDEIDAAVRMLLSLKLSYKATTGQDYQAGLPPKDLVLINNGTNKEEDEDFVDPWTVQTSNAKGVDYDKLIVRFGSSKIDTDLINRIERATGQKPHRFLRRGIFFSHRDMDQILDAYENKKSFYLYTGRGPSSQAMHVGHLIQFIFAKWLQEVFDVPLIIQLTDDEKYLWKDLTTEKAYEYARENAKDIIACGFDINKTFIFSDLDYLGTSTGFYKNIVKVQKHVTFNQVKGIFGFTDSDCIGKISFPAIQAAPSFSSSFPQIFNNKENIQCLIPCAIDQDPYFRMTRDVAPRIGQPKPALLHSVFFPALQGAQTKMSASDPNSSIFLTDTPKQIKTKILGKAGKSKEMNGNILINHFYLTYQHQITAQLLENLQSMLSRQAYTSGELLTGELKKVLIETLQPLIAAHQERRKQVTDETVKQFMTPRKLAFEF
;
A
#
# COMPACT_ATOMS: atom_id res chain seq x y z
N MET A 1 -8.93 -48.39 -4.95
CA MET A 1 -9.67 -48.04 -3.73
C MET A 1 -8.93 -46.91 -3.03
N ALA A 2 -9.63 -45.99 -2.36
CA ALA A 2 -9.06 -44.71 -1.94
C ALA A 2 -8.32 -44.79 -0.59
N ASN A 3 -7.16 -44.16 -0.51
CA ASN A 3 -6.60 -43.64 0.74
C ASN A 3 -6.75 -42.12 0.71
N ASN A 4 -7.39 -41.55 1.72
CA ASN A 4 -7.79 -40.15 1.77
C ASN A 4 -6.99 -39.43 2.87
N PRO A 5 -6.03 -38.54 2.55
CA PRO A 5 -5.15 -37.93 3.55
C PRO A 5 -5.63 -36.54 4.01
N ASN A 6 -5.50 -36.30 5.33
CA ASN A 6 -5.49 -35.02 6.03
C ASN A 6 -6.68 -34.05 5.82
N CYS A 7 -7.67 -34.19 6.71
CA CYS A 7 -8.47 -33.06 7.18
C CYS A 7 -7.64 -32.26 8.21
N GLU A 8 -7.33 -30.99 7.93
CA GLU A 8 -6.60 -30.13 8.88
C GLU A 8 -7.46 -29.82 10.12
N SER A 9 -7.03 -30.29 11.29
CA SER A 9 -7.72 -30.00 12.55
C SER A 9 -7.37 -28.60 13.05
N LEU A 10 -8.37 -27.73 13.15
CA LEU A 10 -8.28 -26.40 13.75
C LEU A 10 -7.68 -26.46 15.17
N SER A 11 -6.81 -25.51 15.51
CA SER A 11 -6.17 -25.49 16.83
C SER A 11 -7.19 -25.15 17.95
N PRO A 12 -6.92 -25.57 19.21
CA PRO A 12 -7.74 -25.20 20.37
C PRO A 12 -8.08 -23.70 20.45
N LEU A 13 -7.10 -22.83 20.18
CA LEU A 13 -7.27 -21.37 20.23
C LEU A 13 -8.13 -20.84 19.07
N GLN A 14 -7.96 -21.37 17.86
CA GLN A 14 -8.80 -21.01 16.70
C GLN A 14 -10.25 -21.45 16.90
N LEU A 15 -10.47 -22.63 17.48
CA LEU A 15 -11.81 -23.10 17.85
C LEU A 15 -12.41 -22.22 18.96
N PHE A 16 -11.62 -21.82 19.97
CA PHE A 16 -12.05 -20.90 21.02
C PHE A 16 -12.53 -19.55 20.46
N GLN A 17 -11.76 -18.96 19.55
CA GLN A 17 -12.09 -17.69 18.88
C GLN A 17 -13.40 -17.82 18.09
N ARG A 18 -13.53 -18.85 17.24
CA ARG A 18 -14.77 -19.08 16.45
C ARG A 18 -16.01 -19.32 17.32
N VAL A 19 -15.89 -20.01 18.45
CA VAL A 19 -16.99 -20.16 19.42
C VAL A 19 -17.35 -18.81 20.07
N THR A 20 -16.35 -17.97 20.35
CA THR A 20 -16.54 -16.62 20.93
C THR A 20 -17.30 -15.71 19.98
N GLU A 21 -16.82 -15.58 18.73
CA GLU A 21 -17.43 -14.76 17.67
C GLU A 21 -18.87 -15.19 17.36
N GLN A 22 -19.10 -16.49 17.17
CA GLN A 22 -20.45 -17.00 16.91
C GLN A 22 -21.38 -16.81 18.13
N GLY A 23 -20.83 -16.81 19.35
CA GLY A 23 -21.56 -16.44 20.57
C GLY A 23 -21.93 -14.97 20.66
N GLU A 24 -21.13 -14.07 20.07
CA GLU A 24 -21.47 -12.65 19.91
C GLU A 24 -22.53 -12.44 18.84
N LYS A 25 -22.43 -13.12 17.70
CA LYS A 25 -23.43 -13.10 16.63
C LYS A 25 -24.82 -13.51 17.14
N VAL A 26 -24.91 -14.60 17.92
CA VAL A 26 -26.18 -15.04 18.55
C VAL A 26 -26.72 -14.00 19.54
N ARG A 27 -25.85 -13.32 20.31
CA ARG A 27 -26.27 -12.24 21.23
C ARG A 27 -26.80 -11.02 20.47
N ALA A 28 -26.12 -10.60 19.39
CA ALA A 28 -26.53 -9.49 18.54
C ALA A 28 -27.89 -9.76 17.86
N LEU A 29 -28.09 -10.94 17.26
CA LEU A 29 -29.35 -11.32 16.63
C LEU A 29 -30.54 -11.32 17.62
N LYS A 30 -30.33 -11.82 18.85
CA LYS A 30 -31.35 -11.80 19.91
C LYS A 30 -31.65 -10.38 20.38
N ALA A 31 -30.63 -9.53 20.56
CA ALA A 31 -30.82 -8.14 20.95
C ALA A 31 -31.54 -7.31 19.86
N GLY A 32 -31.24 -7.58 18.59
CA GLY A 32 -31.89 -6.96 17.43
C GLY A 32 -33.28 -7.49 17.09
N LYS A 33 -33.81 -8.47 17.86
CA LYS A 33 -35.10 -9.15 17.59
C LYS A 33 -35.19 -9.73 16.17
N ALA A 34 -34.10 -10.32 15.69
CA ALA A 34 -34.03 -10.97 14.38
C ALA A 34 -35.06 -12.12 14.24
N PRO A 35 -35.40 -12.53 13.00
CA PRO A 35 -36.27 -13.69 12.75
C PRO A 35 -35.82 -14.95 13.49
N LYS A 36 -36.79 -15.75 13.96
CA LYS A 36 -36.53 -16.90 14.83
C LYS A 36 -35.66 -17.96 14.13
N ASP A 37 -35.89 -18.18 12.85
CA ASP A 37 -35.15 -19.07 11.97
C ASP A 37 -33.68 -18.67 11.78
N GLU A 38 -33.37 -17.37 11.68
CA GLU A 38 -31.98 -16.87 11.68
C GLU A 38 -31.28 -17.12 13.03
N ILE A 39 -31.99 -16.87 14.14
CA ILE A 39 -31.48 -17.15 15.49
C ILE A 39 -31.24 -18.66 15.66
N ASP A 40 -32.17 -19.51 15.23
CA ASP A 40 -32.07 -20.97 15.34
C ASP A 40 -30.98 -21.55 14.42
N ALA A 41 -30.71 -20.94 13.26
CA ALA A 41 -29.55 -21.27 12.42
C ALA A 41 -28.23 -20.90 13.11
N ALA A 42 -28.12 -19.67 13.64
CA ALA A 42 -26.92 -19.21 14.33
C ALA A 42 -26.62 -20.01 15.62
N VAL A 43 -27.66 -20.42 16.36
CA VAL A 43 -27.54 -21.28 17.55
C VAL A 43 -27.09 -22.70 17.18
N ARG A 44 -27.61 -23.31 16.10
CA ARG A 44 -27.13 -24.62 15.63
C ARG A 44 -25.64 -24.60 15.29
N MET A 45 -25.16 -23.56 14.61
CA MET A 45 -23.73 -23.39 14.32
C MET A 45 -22.89 -23.20 15.59
N LEU A 46 -23.38 -22.43 16.58
CA LEU A 46 -22.71 -22.26 17.87
C LEU A 46 -22.57 -23.58 18.64
N LEU A 47 -23.61 -24.43 18.63
CA LEU A 47 -23.57 -25.74 19.28
C LEU A 47 -22.58 -26.69 18.58
N SER A 48 -22.56 -26.70 17.25
CA SER A 48 -21.59 -27.47 16.46
C SER A 48 -20.14 -27.08 16.79
N LEU A 49 -19.82 -25.78 16.81
CA LEU A 49 -18.49 -25.28 17.16
C LEU A 49 -18.09 -25.63 18.61
N LYS A 50 -19.04 -25.59 19.57
CA LYS A 50 -18.78 -26.02 20.95
C LYS A 50 -18.50 -27.53 21.07
N LEU A 51 -19.20 -28.36 20.29
CA LEU A 51 -18.93 -29.80 20.23
C LEU A 51 -17.55 -30.07 19.62
N SER A 52 -17.17 -29.37 18.54
CA SER A 52 -15.83 -29.45 17.97
C SER A 52 -14.75 -29.02 18.96
N TYR A 53 -14.95 -27.89 19.66
CA TYR A 53 -14.04 -27.43 20.72
C TYR A 53 -13.88 -28.49 21.83
N LYS A 54 -14.98 -29.09 22.31
CA LYS A 54 -14.93 -30.14 23.33
C LYS A 54 -14.23 -31.40 22.84
N ALA A 55 -14.48 -31.82 21.60
CA ALA A 55 -13.82 -32.97 21.01
C ALA A 55 -12.30 -32.76 20.84
N THR A 56 -11.86 -31.54 20.51
CA THR A 56 -10.45 -31.21 20.31
C THR A 56 -9.69 -30.93 21.61
N THR A 57 -10.34 -30.36 22.63
CA THR A 57 -9.68 -29.93 23.89
C THR A 57 -9.96 -30.81 25.10
N GLY A 58 -10.95 -31.71 25.02
CA GLY A 58 -11.47 -32.45 26.16
C GLY A 58 -12.28 -31.61 27.16
N GLN A 59 -12.43 -30.29 26.95
CA GLN A 59 -13.05 -29.36 27.89
C GLN A 59 -14.27 -28.67 27.29
N ASP A 60 -15.29 -28.41 28.12
CA ASP A 60 -16.41 -27.56 27.72
C ASP A 60 -15.96 -26.09 27.58
N TYR A 61 -16.43 -25.41 26.53
CA TYR A 61 -16.10 -23.99 26.30
C TYR A 61 -16.59 -23.10 27.46
N GLN A 62 -15.66 -22.31 28.02
CA GLN A 62 -15.94 -21.26 29.00
C GLN A 62 -15.61 -19.89 28.40
N ALA A 63 -16.57 -18.96 28.44
CA ALA A 63 -16.39 -17.64 27.82
C ALA A 63 -15.32 -16.82 28.56
N GLY A 64 -14.36 -16.25 27.81
CA GLY A 64 -13.28 -15.43 28.36
C GLY A 64 -12.10 -16.20 28.97
N LEU A 65 -12.12 -17.53 28.93
CA LEU A 65 -11.03 -18.38 29.43
C LEU A 65 -10.46 -19.24 28.28
N PRO A 66 -9.46 -18.75 27.53
CA PRO A 66 -8.83 -19.52 26.47
C PRO A 66 -8.11 -20.76 27.04
N PRO A 67 -7.98 -21.85 26.27
CA PRO A 67 -7.27 -23.05 26.71
C PRO A 67 -5.82 -22.73 27.05
N LYS A 68 -5.33 -23.28 28.17
CA LYS A 68 -3.93 -23.13 28.60
C LYS A 68 -3.11 -24.28 28.04
N ASP A 69 -2.16 -23.98 27.16
CA ASP A 69 -1.34 -25.02 26.54
C ASP A 69 -0.39 -25.70 27.54
N LEU A 70 -0.29 -27.02 27.42
CA LEU A 70 0.57 -27.87 28.24
C LEU A 70 2.00 -27.84 27.70
N VAL A 71 2.94 -27.42 28.55
CA VAL A 71 4.35 -27.21 28.22
C VAL A 71 5.15 -28.50 28.29
N LEU A 72 6.06 -28.71 27.32
CA LEU A 72 7.21 -29.62 27.45
C LEU A 72 8.54 -28.85 27.29
N ILE A 73 8.99 -28.28 28.41
CA ILE A 73 10.33 -28.40 29.02
C ILE A 73 11.34 -29.17 28.11
N ASN A 74 12.53 -28.70 27.71
CA ASN A 74 13.36 -27.51 27.98
C ASN A 74 14.28 -27.31 26.73
N ASN A 75 15.09 -26.26 26.54
CA ASN A 75 15.67 -25.21 27.41
C ASN A 75 15.96 -23.94 26.57
N GLY A 76 16.16 -22.78 27.22
CA GLY A 76 16.75 -21.58 26.58
C GLY A 76 15.74 -20.53 26.10
N THR A 77 15.74 -19.37 26.76
CA THR A 77 14.79 -18.28 26.53
C THR A 77 14.89 -17.64 25.14
N ASN A 78 13.76 -17.61 24.43
CA ASN A 78 13.31 -16.45 23.66
C ASN A 78 11.78 -16.40 23.70
N LYS A 79 11.20 -15.21 23.89
CA LYS A 79 9.76 -15.01 23.72
C LYS A 79 9.49 -14.97 22.22
N GLU A 80 8.48 -15.70 21.75
CA GLU A 80 7.88 -15.40 20.45
C GLU A 80 7.25 -14.00 20.54
N GLU A 81 7.77 -13.07 19.74
CA GLU A 81 7.26 -11.70 19.67
C GLU A 81 6.07 -11.64 18.70
N ASP A 82 5.05 -10.84 19.00
CA ASP A 82 3.95 -10.56 18.08
C ASP A 82 4.51 -10.09 16.72
N GLU A 83 4.30 -10.86 15.64
CA GLU A 83 4.79 -10.50 14.31
C GLU A 83 3.89 -9.48 13.58
N ASP A 84 4.50 -8.53 12.88
CA ASP A 84 3.81 -7.56 12.04
C ASP A 84 3.15 -8.22 10.82
N PHE A 85 1.85 -8.07 10.61
CA PHE A 85 1.18 -8.55 9.40
C PHE A 85 1.20 -7.48 8.31
N VAL A 86 1.75 -7.81 7.14
CA VAL A 86 1.89 -6.90 5.99
C VAL A 86 1.60 -7.64 4.69
N ASP A 87 0.49 -7.29 4.04
CA ASP A 87 0.12 -7.71 2.67
C ASP A 87 -0.47 -6.51 1.88
N PRO A 88 -0.78 -6.64 0.58
CA PRO A 88 -1.32 -5.53 -0.22
C PRO A 88 -2.59 -4.89 0.33
N TRP A 89 -3.43 -5.66 1.02
CA TRP A 89 -4.73 -5.24 1.54
C TRP A 89 -4.65 -4.74 2.99
N THR A 90 -3.80 -5.35 3.81
CA THR A 90 -3.80 -5.25 5.27
C THR A 90 -2.40 -4.96 5.83
N VAL A 91 -2.32 -3.98 6.73
CA VAL A 91 -1.14 -3.73 7.57
C VAL A 91 -1.62 -3.64 9.01
N GLN A 92 -1.11 -4.53 9.86
CA GLN A 92 -1.42 -4.60 11.29
C GLN A 92 -0.16 -4.91 12.10
N THR A 93 -0.03 -4.25 13.25
CA THR A 93 1.01 -4.53 14.23
C THR A 93 0.48 -4.27 15.65
N SER A 94 0.89 -5.08 16.62
CA SER A 94 0.66 -4.77 18.04
C SER A 94 1.58 -3.66 18.56
N ASN A 95 2.67 -3.38 17.84
CA ASN A 95 3.66 -2.38 18.22
C ASN A 95 3.12 -0.96 18.05
N ALA A 96 3.01 -0.24 19.16
CA ALA A 96 2.57 1.15 19.19
C ALA A 96 3.45 2.12 18.37
N LYS A 97 4.70 1.76 18.11
CA LYS A 97 5.63 2.53 17.26
C LYS A 97 5.40 2.32 15.76
N GLY A 98 4.55 1.38 15.36
CA GLY A 98 4.38 0.92 13.99
C GLY A 98 5.31 -0.24 13.63
N VAL A 99 5.26 -0.64 12.37
CA VAL A 99 5.96 -1.78 11.78
C VAL A 99 7.48 -1.69 11.95
N ASP A 100 8.12 -2.81 12.29
CA ASP A 100 9.58 -2.97 12.26
C ASP A 100 10.06 -3.17 10.82
N TYR A 101 10.40 -2.06 10.18
CA TYR A 101 10.84 -2.02 8.79
C TYR A 101 12.17 -2.75 8.54
N ASP A 102 13.03 -2.93 9.54
CA ASP A 102 14.30 -3.65 9.39
C ASP A 102 14.08 -5.17 9.44
N LYS A 103 13.20 -5.66 10.33
CA LYS A 103 12.70 -7.05 10.25
C LYS A 103 11.96 -7.32 8.94
N LEU A 104 11.18 -6.35 8.45
CA LEU A 104 10.42 -6.49 7.20
C LEU A 104 11.33 -6.64 5.97
N ILE A 105 12.49 -5.95 5.93
CA ILE A 105 13.52 -6.15 4.89
C ILE A 105 13.98 -7.60 4.86
N VAL A 106 14.30 -8.17 6.03
CA VAL A 106 14.76 -9.57 6.13
C VAL A 106 13.66 -10.54 5.68
N ARG A 107 12.42 -10.36 6.15
CA ARG A 107 11.28 -11.24 5.79
C ARG A 107 10.96 -11.21 4.30
N PHE A 108 10.96 -10.03 3.69
CA PHE A 108 10.68 -9.89 2.26
C PHE A 108 11.93 -10.18 1.40
N GLY A 109 13.12 -10.23 2.00
CA GLY A 109 14.38 -10.47 1.31
C GLY A 109 14.74 -9.35 0.35
N SER A 110 14.45 -8.09 0.72
CA SER A 110 14.85 -6.89 -0.03
C SER A 110 16.18 -6.34 0.52
N SER A 111 16.68 -5.24 -0.05
CA SER A 111 17.91 -4.57 0.40
C SER A 111 17.57 -3.28 1.15
N LYS A 112 18.41 -2.86 2.11
CA LYS A 112 18.30 -1.56 2.79
C LYS A 112 18.88 -0.46 1.89
N ILE A 113 18.22 0.70 1.81
CA ILE A 113 18.84 1.89 1.22
C ILE A 113 19.81 2.47 2.26
N ASP A 114 21.10 2.37 1.98
CA ASP A 114 22.16 2.95 2.79
C ASP A 114 22.60 4.35 2.30
N THR A 115 23.59 4.93 2.98
CA THR A 115 24.13 6.25 2.66
C THR A 115 24.89 6.25 1.33
N ASP A 116 25.53 5.15 0.94
CA ASP A 116 26.34 5.10 -0.28
C ASP A 116 25.48 5.04 -1.54
N LEU A 117 24.34 4.32 -1.50
CA LEU A 117 23.33 4.34 -2.54
C LEU A 117 22.68 5.73 -2.66
N ILE A 118 22.40 6.41 -1.53
CA ILE A 118 21.88 7.80 -1.54
C ILE A 118 22.90 8.75 -2.18
N ASN A 119 24.18 8.63 -1.82
CA ASN A 119 25.26 9.43 -2.40
C ASN A 119 25.47 9.10 -3.89
N ARG A 120 25.25 7.86 -4.32
CA ARG A 120 25.29 7.47 -5.75
C ARG A 120 24.16 8.11 -6.54
N ILE A 121 22.94 8.13 -6.00
CA ILE A 121 21.80 8.83 -6.61
C ILE A 121 22.09 10.34 -6.74
N GLU A 122 22.70 10.99 -5.73
CA GLU A 122 23.14 12.39 -5.81
C GLU A 122 24.14 12.63 -6.95
N ARG A 123 25.18 11.80 -7.03
CA ARG A 123 26.22 11.90 -8.08
C ARG A 123 25.66 11.65 -9.48
N ALA A 124 24.79 10.64 -9.63
CA ALA A 124 24.23 10.27 -10.93
C ALA A 124 23.29 11.36 -11.48
N THR A 125 22.44 11.93 -10.62
CA THR A 125 21.43 12.94 -11.02
C THR A 125 21.96 14.38 -10.99
N GLY A 126 23.05 14.65 -10.28
CA GLY A 126 23.50 16.01 -9.98
C GLY A 126 22.53 16.79 -9.07
N GLN A 127 21.57 16.10 -8.43
CA GLN A 127 20.48 16.69 -7.67
C GLN A 127 20.48 16.19 -6.23
N LYS A 128 20.19 17.11 -5.29
CA LYS A 128 20.11 16.79 -3.86
C LYS A 128 19.07 15.69 -3.60
N PRO A 129 19.43 14.51 -3.06
CA PRO A 129 18.53 13.37 -2.89
C PRO A 129 17.24 13.74 -2.20
N HIS A 130 16.11 13.20 -2.64
CA HIS A 130 14.81 13.56 -2.07
C HIS A 130 14.79 13.39 -0.55
N ARG A 131 14.06 14.25 0.15
CA ARG A 131 13.92 14.18 1.61
C ARG A 131 13.44 12.81 2.11
N PHE A 132 12.71 12.06 1.27
CA PHE A 132 12.25 10.71 1.61
C PHE A 132 13.39 9.68 1.65
N LEU A 133 14.41 9.80 0.80
CA LEU A 133 15.62 8.99 0.87
C LEU A 133 16.44 9.38 2.11
N ARG A 134 16.74 10.67 2.26
CA ARG A 134 17.53 11.23 3.39
C ARG A 134 16.91 11.02 4.79
N ARG A 135 15.69 10.48 4.87
CA ARG A 135 14.94 10.25 6.12
C ARG A 135 14.43 8.81 6.27
N GLY A 136 14.78 7.90 5.36
CA GLY A 136 14.28 6.53 5.40
C GLY A 136 12.75 6.43 5.31
N ILE A 137 12.09 7.35 4.60
CA ILE A 137 10.68 7.19 4.19
C ILE A 137 10.62 6.25 2.99
N PHE A 138 11.51 6.43 2.02
CA PHE A 138 11.92 5.34 1.12
C PHE A 138 13.20 4.74 1.72
N PHE A 139 13.14 3.46 2.09
CA PHE A 139 14.10 2.84 3.02
C PHE A 139 14.65 1.50 2.55
N SER A 140 14.01 0.88 1.56
CA SER A 140 14.40 -0.41 1.00
C SER A 140 14.31 -0.38 -0.52
N HIS A 141 15.10 -1.22 -1.19
CA HIS A 141 15.14 -1.32 -2.64
C HIS A 141 15.32 -2.77 -3.11
N ARG A 142 15.18 -2.98 -4.41
CA ARG A 142 15.71 -4.14 -5.15
C ARG A 142 16.35 -3.64 -6.43
N ASP A 143 17.57 -4.08 -6.72
CA ASP A 143 18.29 -3.80 -7.98
C ASP A 143 18.38 -2.32 -8.40
N MET A 144 18.27 -1.37 -7.44
CA MET A 144 18.47 0.07 -7.73
C MET A 144 19.85 0.36 -8.33
N ASP A 145 20.87 -0.39 -7.93
CA ASP A 145 22.20 -0.32 -8.53
C ASP A 145 22.19 -0.64 -10.03
N GLN A 146 21.34 -1.54 -10.51
CA GLN A 146 21.19 -1.83 -11.94
C GLN A 146 20.50 -0.67 -12.69
N ILE A 147 19.63 0.10 -12.03
CA ILE A 147 19.09 1.35 -12.59
C ILE A 147 20.22 2.38 -12.75
N LEU A 148 21.05 2.52 -11.72
CA LEU A 148 22.15 3.49 -11.72
C LEU A 148 23.24 3.07 -12.73
N ASP A 149 23.59 1.79 -12.80
CA ASP A 149 24.48 1.23 -13.83
C ASP A 149 23.94 1.55 -15.24
N ALA A 150 22.64 1.32 -15.49
CA ALA A 150 22.03 1.61 -16.78
C ALA A 150 22.08 3.11 -17.11
N TYR A 151 21.67 3.96 -16.16
CA TYR A 151 21.59 5.42 -16.33
C TYR A 151 22.97 6.08 -16.51
N GLU A 152 23.95 5.68 -15.70
CA GLU A 152 25.35 6.14 -15.81
C GLU A 152 25.92 5.75 -17.19
N ASN A 153 25.59 4.56 -17.69
CA ASN A 153 25.94 4.08 -19.04
C ASN A 153 25.00 4.56 -20.17
N LYS A 154 24.16 5.58 -19.93
CA LYS A 154 23.25 6.20 -20.93
C LYS A 154 22.24 5.24 -21.57
N LYS A 155 21.87 4.17 -20.86
CA LYS A 155 20.78 3.26 -21.24
C LYS A 155 19.48 3.75 -20.63
N SER A 156 18.42 3.77 -21.44
CA SER A 156 17.09 4.19 -21.01
C SER A 156 16.48 3.20 -20.00
N PHE A 157 15.77 3.76 -19.02
CA PHE A 157 14.87 3.02 -18.13
C PHE A 157 13.54 3.80 -18.02
N TYR A 158 12.50 3.18 -17.43
CA TYR A 158 11.23 3.85 -17.16
C TYR A 158 10.74 3.62 -15.74
N LEU A 159 9.87 4.52 -15.29
CA LEU A 159 9.17 4.40 -14.01
C LEU A 159 7.80 3.75 -14.21
N TYR A 160 7.41 2.89 -13.28
CA TYR A 160 6.04 2.38 -13.20
C TYR A 160 5.53 2.47 -11.75
N THR A 161 4.33 3.00 -11.55
CA THR A 161 3.61 2.93 -10.27
C THR A 161 2.12 2.71 -10.52
N GLY A 162 1.33 2.49 -9.48
CA GLY A 162 -0.09 2.19 -9.62
C GLY A 162 -0.96 2.74 -8.50
N ARG A 163 -2.26 2.82 -8.77
CA ARG A 163 -3.29 3.19 -7.79
C ARG A 163 -4.58 2.43 -8.08
N GLY A 164 -5.00 1.60 -7.13
CA GLY A 164 -6.33 1.00 -7.17
C GLY A 164 -7.43 1.96 -6.67
N PRO A 165 -8.34 2.44 -7.54
CA PRO A 165 -9.22 3.57 -7.23
C PRO A 165 -10.46 3.14 -6.44
N SER A 166 -10.32 3.04 -5.11
CA SER A 166 -11.37 2.58 -4.18
C SER A 166 -12.50 3.58 -3.89
N SER A 167 -12.35 4.84 -4.32
CA SER A 167 -13.18 5.99 -3.95
C SER A 167 -12.87 7.17 -4.88
N GLN A 168 -13.79 8.13 -5.03
CA GLN A 168 -13.60 9.31 -5.90
C GLN A 168 -12.39 10.18 -5.53
N ALA A 169 -12.00 10.23 -4.24
CA ALA A 169 -10.90 11.05 -3.75
C ALA A 169 -9.79 10.20 -3.12
N MET A 170 -8.54 10.62 -3.35
CA MET A 170 -7.35 10.15 -2.64
C MET A 170 -7.23 10.81 -1.25
N HIS A 171 -6.37 10.24 -0.40
CA HIS A 171 -5.94 10.84 0.88
C HIS A 171 -4.44 11.12 0.88
N VAL A 172 -3.99 11.97 1.81
CA VAL A 172 -2.58 12.42 1.89
C VAL A 172 -1.58 11.26 1.86
N GLY A 173 -1.88 10.11 2.48
CA GLY A 173 -1.01 8.94 2.44
C GLY A 173 -0.61 8.45 1.04
N HIS A 174 -1.48 8.62 0.02
CA HIS A 174 -1.16 8.24 -1.37
C HIS A 174 -0.19 9.23 -2.04
N LEU A 175 -0.08 10.47 -1.53
CA LEU A 175 0.79 11.49 -2.13
C LEU A 175 2.27 11.13 -1.99
N ILE A 176 2.67 10.26 -1.05
CA ILE A 176 4.08 9.90 -0.85
C ILE A 176 4.66 9.26 -2.11
N GLN A 177 3.93 8.30 -2.68
CA GLN A 177 4.36 7.55 -3.85
C GLN A 177 4.38 8.46 -5.09
N PHE A 178 3.35 9.28 -5.29
CA PHE A 178 3.28 10.19 -6.44
C PHE A 178 4.24 11.39 -6.35
N ILE A 179 4.46 11.98 -5.16
CA ILE A 179 5.49 13.02 -4.96
C ILE A 179 6.88 12.45 -5.27
N PHE A 180 7.16 11.21 -4.86
CA PHE A 180 8.46 10.59 -5.12
C PHE A 180 8.62 10.16 -6.58
N ALA A 181 7.60 9.56 -7.19
CA ALA A 181 7.61 9.23 -8.62
C ALA A 181 7.79 10.48 -9.50
N LYS A 182 7.17 11.62 -9.13
CA LYS A 182 7.38 12.90 -9.82
C LYS A 182 8.84 13.36 -9.69
N TRP A 183 9.39 13.34 -8.47
CA TRP A 183 10.78 13.71 -8.26
C TRP A 183 11.73 12.81 -9.05
N LEU A 184 11.50 11.49 -9.06
CA LEU A 184 12.28 10.54 -9.88
C LEU A 184 12.18 10.86 -11.38
N GLN A 185 10.97 11.15 -11.89
CA GLN A 185 10.76 11.55 -13.29
C GLN A 185 11.56 12.82 -13.63
N GLU A 186 11.60 13.80 -12.74
CA GLU A 186 12.31 15.07 -12.95
C GLU A 186 13.84 14.94 -12.87
N VAL A 187 14.38 14.20 -11.89
CA VAL A 187 15.84 14.13 -11.70
C VAL A 187 16.55 13.11 -12.59
N PHE A 188 15.84 12.09 -13.07
CA PHE A 188 16.39 11.13 -14.03
C PHE A 188 16.00 11.43 -15.48
N ASP A 189 15.00 12.30 -15.71
CA ASP A 189 14.41 12.59 -17.02
C ASP A 189 13.95 11.33 -17.78
N VAL A 190 12.93 10.66 -17.24
CA VAL A 190 12.46 9.35 -17.72
C VAL A 190 10.94 9.28 -17.91
N PRO A 191 10.45 8.43 -18.84
CA PRO A 191 9.01 8.14 -18.96
C PRO A 191 8.45 7.52 -17.68
N LEU A 192 7.20 7.84 -17.39
CA LEU A 192 6.42 7.29 -16.27
C LEU A 192 5.13 6.65 -16.78
N ILE A 193 4.87 5.45 -16.29
CA ILE A 193 3.64 4.70 -16.50
C ILE A 193 2.87 4.63 -15.17
N ILE A 194 1.57 4.94 -15.18
CA ILE A 194 0.70 4.87 -14.01
C ILE A 194 -0.52 3.99 -14.30
N GLN A 195 -0.60 2.84 -13.64
CA GLN A 195 -1.75 1.93 -13.74
C GLN A 195 -2.86 2.31 -12.77
N LEU A 196 -4.11 2.26 -13.25
CA LEU A 196 -5.33 2.43 -12.45
C LEU A 196 -6.10 1.12 -12.47
N THR A 197 -5.99 0.35 -11.39
CA THR A 197 -6.53 -1.02 -11.27
C THR A 197 -8.04 -0.99 -10.95
N ASP A 198 -8.83 -0.44 -11.87
CA ASP A 198 -10.29 -0.42 -11.77
C ASP A 198 -10.92 -1.81 -11.92
N ASP A 199 -10.31 -2.68 -12.70
CA ASP A 199 -10.61 -4.11 -12.75
C ASP A 199 -10.42 -4.80 -11.38
N GLU A 200 -9.34 -4.51 -10.65
CA GLU A 200 -9.12 -4.97 -9.28
C GLU A 200 -10.24 -4.48 -8.35
N LYS A 201 -10.63 -3.21 -8.45
CA LYS A 201 -11.69 -2.69 -7.57
C LYS A 201 -13.07 -3.24 -7.91
N TYR A 202 -13.34 -3.54 -9.18
CA TYR A 202 -14.49 -4.32 -9.58
C TYR A 202 -14.46 -5.76 -9.03
N LEU A 203 -13.29 -6.42 -9.03
CA LEU A 203 -13.13 -7.80 -8.54
C LEU A 203 -13.14 -7.94 -7.00
N TRP A 204 -12.77 -6.90 -6.25
CA TRP A 204 -12.70 -6.91 -4.79
C TRP A 204 -13.82 -6.14 -4.07
N LYS A 205 -14.65 -5.35 -4.77
CA LYS A 205 -15.72 -4.54 -4.19
C LYS A 205 -17.02 -4.72 -4.97
N ASP A 206 -18.14 -4.47 -4.29
CA ASP A 206 -19.45 -4.37 -4.92
C ASP A 206 -19.56 -3.02 -5.67
N LEU A 207 -19.12 -3.03 -6.93
CA LEU A 207 -19.10 -1.90 -7.87
C LEU A 207 -19.49 -2.39 -9.26
N THR A 208 -20.06 -1.53 -10.10
CA THR A 208 -20.15 -1.79 -11.54
C THR A 208 -18.85 -1.40 -12.24
N THR A 209 -18.61 -1.89 -13.45
CA THR A 209 -17.40 -1.55 -14.23
C THR A 209 -17.36 -0.06 -14.58
N GLU A 210 -18.52 0.55 -14.88
CA GLU A 210 -18.66 1.98 -15.14
C GLU A 210 -18.28 2.80 -13.90
N LYS A 211 -18.67 2.34 -12.70
CA LYS A 211 -18.34 3.04 -11.44
C LYS A 211 -16.88 2.90 -11.07
N ALA A 212 -16.26 1.74 -11.36
CA ALA A 212 -14.83 1.55 -11.20
C ALA A 212 -14.02 2.46 -12.14
N TYR A 213 -14.43 2.56 -13.41
CA TYR A 213 -13.83 3.47 -14.39
C TYR A 213 -14.04 4.96 -14.06
N GLU A 214 -15.20 5.34 -13.51
CA GLU A 214 -15.44 6.69 -12.96
C GLU A 214 -14.41 7.02 -11.86
N TYR A 215 -14.19 6.08 -10.92
CA TYR A 215 -13.19 6.28 -9.87
C TYR A 215 -11.76 6.33 -10.43
N ALA A 216 -11.42 5.54 -11.46
CA ALA A 216 -10.14 5.66 -12.16
C ALA A 216 -9.96 7.09 -12.72
N ARG A 217 -10.94 7.60 -13.46
CA ARG A 217 -10.88 8.96 -14.03
C ARG A 217 -10.79 10.06 -12.98
N GLU A 218 -11.50 9.96 -11.86
CA GLU A 218 -11.39 10.97 -10.78
C GLU A 218 -10.08 10.84 -9.98
N ASN A 219 -9.52 9.64 -9.81
CA ASN A 219 -8.17 9.46 -9.23
C ASN A 219 -7.09 9.94 -10.22
N ALA A 220 -7.29 9.83 -11.53
CA ALA A 220 -6.39 10.40 -12.53
C ALA A 220 -6.27 11.93 -12.39
N LYS A 221 -7.37 12.64 -12.07
CA LYS A 221 -7.35 14.08 -11.78
C LYS A 221 -6.49 14.41 -10.55
N ASP A 222 -6.61 13.65 -9.46
CA ASP A 222 -5.74 13.78 -8.27
C ASP A 222 -4.25 13.52 -8.62
N ILE A 223 -3.98 12.49 -9.43
CA ILE A 223 -2.62 12.14 -9.85
C ILE A 223 -2.01 13.24 -10.72
N ILE A 224 -2.73 13.74 -11.73
CA ILE A 224 -2.30 14.85 -12.59
C ILE A 224 -2.05 16.12 -11.74
N ALA A 225 -2.88 16.39 -10.72
CA ALA A 225 -2.69 17.50 -9.79
C ALA A 225 -1.43 17.39 -8.89
N CYS A 226 -0.69 16.28 -8.94
CA CYS A 226 0.66 16.20 -8.38
C CYS A 226 1.70 16.95 -9.25
N GLY A 227 1.41 17.20 -10.53
CA GLY A 227 2.23 17.98 -11.46
C GLY A 227 3.19 17.16 -12.33
N PHE A 228 2.79 15.97 -12.76
CA PHE A 228 3.56 15.15 -13.70
C PHE A 228 3.66 15.80 -15.09
N ASP A 229 4.75 15.56 -15.82
CA ASP A 229 4.91 16.07 -17.18
C ASP A 229 4.03 15.27 -18.15
N ILE A 230 3.09 15.95 -18.82
CA ILE A 230 2.16 15.37 -19.79
C ILE A 230 2.87 14.78 -21.02
N ASN A 231 4.08 15.23 -21.34
CA ASN A 231 4.88 14.70 -22.43
C ASN A 231 5.62 13.42 -22.05
N LYS A 232 5.75 13.14 -20.75
CA LYS A 232 6.55 12.04 -20.19
C LYS A 232 5.73 11.03 -19.38
N THR A 233 4.42 11.19 -19.30
CA THR A 233 3.56 10.38 -18.42
C THR A 233 2.38 9.77 -19.16
N PHE A 234 2.23 8.46 -19.06
CA PHE A 234 1.04 7.73 -19.51
C PHE A 234 0.30 7.17 -18.28
N ILE A 235 -0.95 7.56 -18.10
CA ILE A 235 -1.84 7.02 -17.07
C ILE A 235 -2.83 6.10 -17.78
N PHE A 236 -3.21 4.95 -17.23
CA PHE A 236 -4.17 4.08 -17.91
C PHE A 236 -5.08 3.34 -16.94
N SER A 237 -6.34 3.15 -17.36
CA SER A 237 -7.29 2.22 -16.75
C SER A 237 -7.00 0.82 -17.28
N ASP A 238 -7.02 -0.20 -16.42
CA ASP A 238 -6.86 -1.59 -16.85
C ASP A 238 -8.04 -2.03 -17.72
N LEU A 239 -9.28 -1.68 -17.35
CA LEU A 239 -10.48 -1.98 -18.13
C LEU A 239 -10.46 -1.41 -19.56
N ASP A 240 -9.86 -0.23 -19.76
CA ASP A 240 -9.80 0.49 -21.05
C ASP A 240 -8.56 0.13 -21.89
N TYR A 241 -7.39 0.02 -21.24
CA TYR A 241 -6.13 -0.24 -21.94
C TYR A 241 -5.97 -1.70 -22.39
N LEU A 242 -6.55 -2.66 -21.66
CA LEU A 242 -6.52 -4.08 -22.02
C LEU A 242 -7.13 -4.33 -23.40
N GLY A 243 -8.19 -3.61 -23.76
CA GLY A 243 -8.86 -3.70 -25.06
C GLY A 243 -8.15 -3.00 -26.22
N THR A 244 -7.16 -2.14 -25.94
CA THR A 244 -6.50 -1.28 -26.94
C THR A 244 -5.01 -1.58 -27.15
N SER A 245 -4.35 -2.28 -26.23
CA SER A 245 -2.94 -2.63 -26.34
C SER A 245 -2.68 -3.96 -27.05
N THR A 246 -1.85 -3.93 -28.09
CA THR A 246 -1.37 -5.15 -28.78
C THR A 246 -0.26 -5.90 -28.01
N GLY A 247 0.22 -5.33 -26.89
CA GLY A 247 1.29 -5.90 -26.05
C GLY A 247 0.83 -6.35 -24.67
N PHE A 248 -0.03 -5.57 -24.01
CA PHE A 248 -0.37 -5.75 -22.59
C PHE A 248 -0.93 -7.14 -22.27
N TYR A 249 -1.97 -7.58 -22.98
CA TYR A 249 -2.56 -8.90 -22.76
C TYR A 249 -1.60 -10.06 -23.06
N LYS A 250 -0.67 -9.90 -24.01
CA LYS A 250 0.36 -10.93 -24.29
C LYS A 250 1.26 -11.14 -23.08
N ASN A 251 1.65 -10.06 -22.40
CA ASN A 251 2.46 -10.15 -21.18
C ASN A 251 1.67 -10.69 -19.99
N ILE A 252 0.39 -10.34 -19.86
CA ILE A 252 -0.51 -10.97 -18.86
C ILE A 252 -0.54 -12.50 -19.05
N VAL A 253 -0.79 -12.98 -20.27
CA VAL A 253 -0.81 -14.43 -20.58
C VAL A 253 0.57 -15.08 -20.37
N LYS A 254 1.67 -14.41 -20.75
CA LYS A 254 3.04 -14.88 -20.44
C LYS A 254 3.25 -15.05 -18.93
N VAL A 255 2.77 -14.12 -18.09
CA VAL A 255 2.90 -14.22 -16.63
C VAL A 255 2.00 -15.32 -16.06
N GLN A 256 0.72 -15.36 -16.44
CA GLN A 256 -0.25 -16.38 -16.00
C GLN A 256 0.26 -17.80 -16.24
N LYS A 257 0.92 -18.07 -17.38
CA LYS A 257 1.50 -19.38 -17.69
C LYS A 257 2.60 -19.82 -16.71
N HIS A 258 3.27 -18.90 -16.02
CA HIS A 258 4.43 -19.17 -15.15
C HIS A 258 4.15 -18.97 -13.66
N VAL A 259 2.89 -18.68 -13.28
CA VAL A 259 2.42 -18.53 -11.90
C VAL A 259 1.28 -19.52 -11.66
N THR A 260 1.54 -20.52 -10.81
CA THR A 260 0.55 -21.52 -10.42
C THR A 260 -0.40 -20.98 -9.34
N PHE A 261 -1.58 -21.59 -9.23
CA PHE A 261 -2.53 -21.23 -8.17
C PHE A 261 -1.91 -21.38 -6.77
N ASN A 262 -1.20 -22.48 -6.49
CA ASN A 262 -0.51 -22.68 -5.21
C ASN A 262 0.47 -21.55 -4.86
N GLN A 263 1.15 -20.94 -5.84
CA GLN A 263 2.01 -19.78 -5.58
C GLN A 263 1.18 -18.56 -5.15
N VAL A 264 0.06 -18.24 -5.81
CA VAL A 264 -0.76 -17.10 -5.39
C VAL A 264 -1.53 -17.37 -4.08
N LYS A 265 -1.88 -18.62 -3.76
CA LYS A 265 -2.34 -18.99 -2.41
C LYS A 265 -1.28 -18.65 -1.34
N GLY A 266 -0.02 -19.02 -1.58
CA GLY A 266 1.08 -18.75 -0.65
C GLY A 266 1.54 -17.29 -0.57
N ILE A 267 1.43 -16.53 -1.65
CA ILE A 267 1.88 -15.12 -1.72
C ILE A 267 0.78 -14.14 -1.27
N PHE A 268 -0.49 -14.43 -1.59
CA PHE A 268 -1.61 -13.51 -1.42
C PHE A 268 -2.74 -14.04 -0.52
N GLY A 269 -2.62 -15.26 0.02
CA GLY A 269 -3.64 -15.84 0.90
C GLY A 269 -4.94 -16.24 0.20
N PHE A 270 -4.95 -16.34 -1.14
CA PHE A 270 -6.16 -16.73 -1.89
C PHE A 270 -6.64 -18.14 -1.53
N THR A 271 -7.95 -18.33 -1.64
CA THR A 271 -8.65 -19.56 -1.30
C THR A 271 -9.32 -20.17 -2.52
N ASP A 272 -9.73 -21.43 -2.43
CA ASP A 272 -10.42 -22.14 -3.52
C ASP A 272 -11.85 -21.60 -3.76
N SER A 273 -12.31 -20.70 -2.88
CA SER A 273 -13.57 -19.95 -2.99
C SER A 273 -13.43 -18.54 -3.58
N ASP A 274 -12.21 -18.05 -3.82
CA ASP A 274 -12.02 -16.77 -4.51
C ASP A 274 -12.32 -16.90 -6.01
N CYS A 275 -12.86 -15.85 -6.62
CA CYS A 275 -13.18 -15.87 -8.05
C CYS A 275 -11.90 -15.88 -8.90
N ILE A 276 -11.98 -16.51 -10.09
CA ILE A 276 -10.84 -16.65 -11.01
C ILE A 276 -10.20 -15.31 -11.44
N GLY A 277 -10.97 -14.22 -11.39
CA GLY A 277 -10.46 -12.87 -11.64
C GLY A 277 -9.45 -12.44 -10.56
N LYS A 278 -9.76 -12.61 -9.28
CA LYS A 278 -8.81 -12.32 -8.18
C LYS A 278 -7.54 -13.18 -8.29
N ILE A 279 -7.73 -14.48 -8.55
CA ILE A 279 -6.64 -15.47 -8.65
C ILE A 279 -5.66 -15.10 -9.77
N SER A 280 -6.15 -14.54 -10.88
CA SER A 280 -5.35 -14.20 -12.06
C SER A 280 -4.90 -12.72 -12.13
N PHE A 281 -5.51 -11.83 -11.34
CA PHE A 281 -5.16 -10.40 -11.24
C PHE A 281 -3.66 -10.11 -10.99
N PRO A 282 -2.90 -10.88 -10.18
CA PRO A 282 -1.47 -10.62 -10.01
C PRO A 282 -0.66 -10.54 -11.32
N ALA A 283 -1.11 -11.19 -12.40
CA ALA A 283 -0.49 -11.06 -13.72
C ALA A 283 -0.76 -9.70 -14.40
N ILE A 284 -1.90 -9.07 -14.11
CA ILE A 284 -2.30 -7.75 -14.60
C ILE A 284 -1.46 -6.66 -13.94
N GLN A 285 -1.22 -6.76 -12.62
CA GLN A 285 -0.29 -5.86 -11.92
C GLN A 285 1.20 -6.16 -12.23
N ALA A 286 1.54 -7.38 -12.65
CA ALA A 286 2.90 -7.72 -13.11
C ALA A 286 3.23 -7.12 -14.49
N ALA A 287 2.29 -7.17 -15.45
CA ALA A 287 2.52 -6.84 -16.85
C ALA A 287 3.11 -5.44 -17.14
N PRO A 288 2.77 -4.35 -16.41
CA PRO A 288 3.39 -3.03 -16.62
C PRO A 288 4.89 -2.97 -16.32
N SER A 289 5.44 -3.98 -15.65
CA SER A 289 6.88 -4.12 -15.37
C SER A 289 7.73 -4.44 -16.61
N PHE A 290 7.08 -4.69 -17.75
CA PHE A 290 7.71 -5.07 -19.02
C PHE A 290 7.42 -4.04 -20.11
N SER A 291 8.44 -3.47 -20.74
CA SER A 291 8.26 -2.39 -21.74
C SER A 291 7.49 -2.84 -22.99
N SER A 292 7.54 -4.13 -23.32
CA SER A 292 6.74 -4.77 -24.36
C SER A 292 5.21 -4.65 -24.15
N SER A 293 4.75 -4.27 -22.94
CA SER A 293 3.36 -3.96 -22.64
C SER A 293 2.85 -2.65 -23.25
N PHE A 294 3.75 -1.72 -23.58
CA PHE A 294 3.43 -0.37 -24.09
C PHE A 294 4.12 -0.10 -25.43
N PRO A 295 3.75 -0.84 -26.51
CA PRO A 295 4.42 -0.75 -27.81
C PRO A 295 4.37 0.66 -28.41
N GLN A 296 3.32 1.44 -28.13
CA GLN A 296 3.16 2.83 -28.56
C GLN A 296 4.10 3.83 -27.86
N ILE A 297 4.68 3.46 -26.71
CA ILE A 297 5.63 4.27 -25.96
C ILE A 297 7.06 3.83 -26.29
N PHE A 298 7.32 2.52 -26.23
CA PHE A 298 8.66 1.94 -26.30
C PHE A 298 9.04 1.37 -27.68
N ASN A 299 8.23 1.62 -28.71
CA ASN A 299 8.46 1.17 -30.09
C ASN A 299 8.82 -0.32 -30.21
N ASN A 300 8.07 -1.17 -29.51
CA ASN A 300 8.28 -2.62 -29.40
C ASN A 300 9.63 -3.07 -28.79
N LYS A 301 10.42 -2.18 -28.15
CA LYS A 301 11.61 -2.61 -27.41
C LYS A 301 11.22 -3.36 -26.14
N GLU A 302 11.66 -4.61 -26.03
CA GLU A 302 11.23 -5.52 -24.96
C GLU A 302 12.17 -5.55 -23.73
N ASN A 303 13.29 -4.84 -23.76
CA ASN A 303 14.36 -4.94 -22.75
C ASN A 303 14.70 -3.59 -22.08
N ILE A 304 13.74 -2.67 -21.97
CA ILE A 304 13.95 -1.41 -21.25
C ILE A 304 13.73 -1.69 -19.77
N GLN A 305 14.70 -1.27 -18.95
CA GLN A 305 14.69 -1.51 -17.52
C GLN A 305 13.55 -0.74 -16.84
N CYS A 306 12.87 -1.38 -15.88
CA CYS A 306 11.77 -0.78 -15.12
C CYS A 306 12.18 -0.51 -13.67
N LEU A 307 11.77 0.65 -13.12
CA LEU A 307 11.89 1.00 -11.70
C LEU A 307 10.52 1.31 -11.10
N ILE A 308 10.17 0.62 -10.01
CA ILE A 308 8.86 0.70 -9.37
C ILE A 308 8.97 1.38 -7.99
N PRO A 309 8.63 2.68 -7.85
CA PRO A 309 8.40 3.31 -6.55
C PRO A 309 7.00 2.94 -6.02
N CYS A 310 6.95 2.21 -4.91
CA CYS A 310 5.72 1.79 -4.24
C CYS A 310 5.87 1.79 -2.70
N ALA A 311 4.77 1.61 -1.97
CA ALA A 311 4.85 1.21 -0.57
C ALA A 311 5.16 -0.30 -0.48
N ILE A 312 5.81 -0.73 0.61
CA ILE A 312 6.34 -2.10 0.71
C ILE A 312 5.26 -3.20 0.73
N ASP A 313 3.99 -2.87 0.99
CA ASP A 313 2.85 -3.77 0.85
C ASP A 313 2.64 -4.28 -0.59
N GLN A 314 3.21 -3.60 -1.59
CA GLN A 314 3.14 -4.02 -2.99
C GLN A 314 4.30 -4.96 -3.42
N ASP A 315 5.32 -5.15 -2.59
CA ASP A 315 6.46 -6.04 -2.89
C ASP A 315 6.04 -7.49 -3.24
N PRO A 316 5.01 -8.12 -2.64
CA PRO A 316 4.57 -9.46 -3.03
C PRO A 316 4.27 -9.64 -4.53
N TYR A 317 3.62 -8.65 -5.17
CA TYR A 317 3.37 -8.66 -6.62
C TYR A 317 4.67 -8.63 -7.42
N PHE A 318 5.63 -7.81 -7.00
CA PHE A 318 6.84 -7.57 -7.77
C PHE A 318 7.96 -8.56 -7.47
N ARG A 319 7.99 -9.17 -6.28
CA ARG A 319 8.77 -10.38 -5.97
C ARG A 319 8.35 -11.52 -6.89
N MET A 320 7.04 -11.80 -7.00
CA MET A 320 6.49 -12.75 -7.98
C MET A 320 6.89 -12.39 -9.41
N THR A 321 6.75 -11.11 -9.79
CA THR A 321 7.11 -10.62 -11.14
C THR A 321 8.59 -10.83 -11.45
N ARG A 322 9.49 -10.60 -10.49
CA ARG A 322 10.95 -10.80 -10.63
C ARG A 322 11.35 -12.27 -10.77
N ASP A 323 10.57 -13.20 -10.22
CA ASP A 323 10.80 -14.65 -10.41
C ASP A 323 10.28 -15.14 -11.78
N VAL A 324 9.28 -14.47 -12.35
CA VAL A 324 8.71 -14.76 -13.68
C VAL A 324 9.54 -14.13 -14.81
N ALA A 325 10.00 -12.89 -14.65
CA ALA A 325 10.70 -12.11 -15.67
C ALA A 325 11.77 -12.89 -16.48
N PRO A 326 12.76 -13.58 -15.87
CA PRO A 326 13.76 -14.33 -16.63
C PRO A 326 13.18 -15.53 -17.40
N ARG A 327 12.06 -16.12 -16.93
CA ARG A 327 11.38 -17.25 -17.59
C ARG A 327 10.68 -16.84 -18.88
N ILE A 328 10.36 -15.56 -19.01
CA ILE A 328 9.69 -14.97 -20.18
C ILE A 328 10.63 -14.07 -21.01
N GLY A 329 11.94 -14.13 -20.75
CA GLY A 329 12.96 -13.37 -21.48
C GLY A 329 12.90 -11.86 -21.25
N GLN A 330 12.52 -11.43 -20.05
CA GLN A 330 12.38 -10.00 -19.68
C GLN A 330 13.34 -9.63 -18.53
N PRO A 331 13.80 -8.36 -18.45
CA PRO A 331 14.55 -7.87 -17.30
C PRO A 331 13.69 -7.89 -16.03
N LYS A 332 14.34 -8.08 -14.87
CA LYS A 332 13.67 -7.99 -13.57
C LYS A 332 13.38 -6.51 -13.27
N PRO A 333 12.15 -6.12 -12.86
CA PRO A 333 11.91 -4.76 -12.39
C PRO A 333 12.71 -4.49 -11.11
N ALA A 334 13.32 -3.31 -11.04
CA ALA A 334 13.90 -2.76 -9.81
C ALA A 334 12.79 -2.10 -8.98
N LEU A 335 13.03 -1.96 -7.67
CA LEU A 335 12.05 -1.40 -6.74
C LEU A 335 12.67 -0.39 -5.78
N LEU A 336 11.85 0.59 -5.38
CA LEU A 336 12.08 1.47 -4.24
C LEU A 336 10.84 1.41 -3.34
N HIS A 337 11.02 1.02 -2.09
CA HIS A 337 9.96 0.76 -1.13
C HIS A 337 9.84 1.89 -0.11
N SER A 338 8.62 2.42 0.04
CA SER A 338 8.27 3.34 1.12
C SER A 338 7.73 2.62 2.36
N VAL A 339 7.94 3.25 3.51
CA VAL A 339 7.18 3.01 4.74
C VAL A 339 5.69 3.32 4.53
N PHE A 340 4.84 2.83 5.43
CA PHE A 340 3.42 3.16 5.46
C PHE A 340 3.16 4.54 6.07
N PHE A 341 2.20 5.26 5.49
CA PHE A 341 1.67 6.45 6.12
C PHE A 341 0.62 6.07 7.18
N PRO A 342 0.80 6.47 8.44
CA PRO A 342 -0.03 5.97 9.53
C PRO A 342 -1.44 6.56 9.52
N ALA A 343 -2.40 5.76 9.97
CA ALA A 343 -3.78 6.20 10.21
C ALA A 343 -3.85 7.27 11.31
N LEU A 344 -4.83 8.17 11.26
CA LEU A 344 -5.01 9.23 12.27
C LEU A 344 -5.10 8.70 13.71
N GLN A 345 -5.58 7.47 13.92
CA GLN A 345 -5.71 6.83 15.22
C GLN A 345 -4.35 6.39 15.81
N GLY A 346 -3.35 6.07 14.98
CA GLY A 346 -2.05 5.56 15.41
C GLY A 346 -1.25 4.87 14.30
N ALA A 347 -0.01 4.49 14.61
CA ALA A 347 0.92 3.85 13.66
C ALA A 347 0.68 2.35 13.45
N GLN A 348 -0.27 1.76 14.17
CA GLN A 348 -0.62 0.33 14.09
C GLN A 348 -1.26 -0.09 12.76
N THR A 349 -1.81 0.87 12.01
CA THR A 349 -2.47 0.64 10.72
C THR A 349 -2.09 1.72 9.70
N LYS A 350 -2.14 1.37 8.41
CA LYS A 350 -1.98 2.34 7.31
C LYS A 350 -3.25 3.18 7.14
N MET A 351 -3.09 4.45 6.75
CA MET A 351 -4.22 5.31 6.34
C MET A 351 -5.00 4.64 5.20
N SER A 352 -6.33 4.59 5.32
CA SER A 352 -7.19 3.86 4.37
C SER A 352 -8.41 4.67 3.97
N ALA A 353 -8.65 4.78 2.66
CA ALA A 353 -9.86 5.39 2.11
C ALA A 353 -11.15 4.66 2.52
N SER A 354 -11.07 3.38 2.94
CA SER A 354 -12.20 2.61 3.45
C SER A 354 -12.57 2.91 4.92
N ASP A 355 -11.71 3.60 5.69
CA ASP A 355 -12.09 4.22 6.97
C ASP A 355 -11.98 5.75 6.87
N PRO A 356 -13.10 6.47 6.66
CA PRO A 356 -13.13 7.94 6.66
C PRO A 356 -12.64 8.59 7.97
N ASN A 357 -12.52 7.83 9.06
CA ASN A 357 -11.98 8.31 10.32
C ASN A 357 -10.45 8.26 10.38
N SER A 358 -9.82 7.37 9.61
CA SER A 358 -8.36 7.21 9.50
C SER A 358 -7.69 8.25 8.61
N SER A 359 -8.45 8.84 7.68
CA SER A 359 -7.91 9.54 6.51
C SER A 359 -8.14 11.06 6.52
N ILE A 360 -7.11 11.80 6.10
CA ILE A 360 -7.25 13.18 5.63
C ILE A 360 -7.30 13.13 4.10
N PHE A 361 -8.46 13.41 3.53
CA PHE A 361 -8.71 13.36 2.09
C PHE A 361 -8.21 14.62 1.40
N LEU A 362 -7.83 14.51 0.13
CA LEU A 362 -7.41 15.66 -0.68
C LEU A 362 -8.58 16.61 -1.00
N THR A 363 -9.81 16.17 -0.74
CA THR A 363 -11.05 16.97 -0.81
C THR A 363 -11.49 17.56 0.55
N ASP A 364 -10.78 17.30 1.65
CA ASP A 364 -11.14 17.90 2.94
C ASP A 364 -10.94 19.44 2.90
N THR A 365 -11.93 20.18 3.41
CA THR A 365 -11.81 21.62 3.66
C THR A 365 -10.84 21.93 4.81
N PRO A 366 -10.30 23.16 4.91
CA PRO A 366 -9.47 23.59 6.04
C PRO A 366 -10.10 23.30 7.42
N LYS A 367 -11.43 23.44 7.53
CA LYS A 367 -12.19 23.12 8.75
C LYS A 367 -12.23 21.61 9.03
N GLN A 368 -12.43 20.76 8.02
CA GLN A 368 -12.40 19.30 8.18
C GLN A 368 -10.99 18.81 8.58
N ILE A 369 -9.94 19.32 7.93
CA ILE A 369 -8.53 19.03 8.27
C ILE A 369 -8.28 19.34 9.76
N LYS A 370 -8.62 20.55 10.21
CA LYS A 370 -8.50 20.98 11.61
C LYS A 370 -9.27 20.06 12.57
N THR A 371 -10.53 19.76 12.28
CA THR A 371 -11.37 18.88 13.11
C THR A 371 -10.82 17.46 13.22
N LYS A 372 -10.32 16.89 12.11
CA LYS A 372 -9.72 15.54 12.10
C LYS A 372 -8.45 15.48 12.95
N ILE A 373 -7.54 16.45 12.80
CA ILE A 373 -6.28 16.50 13.55
C ILE A 373 -6.53 16.75 15.04
N LEU A 374 -7.39 17.72 15.39
CA LEU A 374 -7.70 17.98 16.81
C LEU A 374 -8.41 16.79 17.47
N GLY A 375 -9.43 16.23 16.81
CA GLY A 375 -10.34 15.25 17.38
C GLY A 375 -9.91 13.78 17.30
N LYS A 376 -8.95 13.40 16.45
CA LYS A 376 -8.54 11.99 16.26
C LYS A 376 -7.04 11.74 16.40
N ALA A 377 -6.18 12.62 15.87
CA ALA A 377 -4.72 12.45 16.02
C ALA A 377 -4.31 12.43 17.50
N GLY A 378 -3.51 11.44 17.91
CA GLY A 378 -2.88 11.40 19.23
C GLY A 378 -3.85 11.34 20.42
N LYS A 379 -4.94 10.56 20.33
CA LYS A 379 -5.84 10.28 21.48
C LYS A 379 -5.34 9.18 22.42
N SER A 380 -4.34 8.39 22.03
CA SER A 380 -3.63 7.47 22.92
C SER A 380 -2.58 8.23 23.75
N LYS A 381 -2.41 7.83 25.03
CA LYS A 381 -1.57 8.56 26.00
C LYS A 381 -0.12 8.72 25.51
N GLU A 382 0.33 9.97 25.52
CA GLU A 382 1.70 10.48 25.64
C GLU A 382 2.81 10.07 24.64
N MET A 383 2.71 8.97 23.87
CA MET A 383 3.79 8.57 22.94
C MET A 383 3.38 8.48 21.46
N ASN A 384 2.18 8.00 21.14
CA ASN A 384 1.79 7.69 19.75
C ASN A 384 1.41 8.91 18.92
N GLY A 385 0.82 9.95 19.54
CA GLY A 385 0.52 11.21 18.84
C GLY A 385 1.77 11.89 18.28
N ASN A 386 2.92 11.64 18.91
CA ASN A 386 4.17 12.33 18.61
C ASN A 386 4.91 11.62 17.47
N ILE A 387 4.88 10.29 17.44
CA ILE A 387 5.32 9.50 16.28
C ILE A 387 4.48 9.87 15.06
N LEU A 388 3.15 9.96 15.22
CA LEU A 388 2.25 10.37 14.13
C LEU A 388 2.62 11.77 13.60
N ILE A 389 2.61 12.80 14.45
CA ILE A 389 2.77 14.18 13.96
C ILE A 389 4.20 14.43 13.46
N ASN A 390 5.22 13.82 14.09
CA ASN A 390 6.60 13.89 13.60
C ASN A 390 6.72 13.20 12.23
N HIS A 391 6.10 12.03 12.02
CA HIS A 391 6.08 11.37 10.71
C HIS A 391 5.38 12.22 9.64
N PHE A 392 4.24 12.85 9.97
CA PHE A 392 3.55 13.78 9.06
C PHE A 392 4.41 15.01 8.72
N TYR A 393 5.02 15.66 9.71
CA TYR A 393 5.91 16.80 9.50
C TYR A 393 7.12 16.42 8.64
N LEU A 394 7.82 15.34 9.00
CA LEU A 394 8.99 14.85 8.26
C LEU A 394 8.66 14.52 6.79
N THR A 395 7.40 14.14 6.51
CA THR A 395 6.90 13.86 5.18
C THR A 395 6.59 15.14 4.39
N TYR A 396 5.93 16.16 4.97
CA TYR A 396 5.38 17.30 4.19
C TYR A 396 6.07 18.66 4.38
N GLN A 397 7.10 18.78 5.23
CA GLN A 397 7.71 20.07 5.62
C GLN A 397 8.14 21.06 4.50
N HIS A 398 8.27 20.63 3.25
CA HIS A 398 8.69 21.51 2.13
C HIS A 398 7.51 22.05 1.30
N GLN A 399 6.27 21.69 1.63
CA GLN A 399 5.06 22.35 1.12
C GLN A 399 4.61 23.49 2.05
N ILE A 400 5.56 23.95 2.88
CA ILE A 400 5.46 25.00 3.89
C ILE A 400 6.32 26.18 3.44
N THR A 401 5.90 27.40 3.75
CA THR A 401 6.70 28.62 3.48
C THR A 401 7.98 28.65 4.32
N ALA A 402 9.03 29.33 3.83
CA ALA A 402 10.31 29.42 4.55
C ALA A 402 10.15 29.96 5.99
N GLN A 403 9.28 30.96 6.19
CA GLN A 403 8.97 31.52 7.50
C GLN A 403 8.40 30.50 8.49
N LEU A 404 7.50 29.63 8.03
CA LEU A 404 6.96 28.57 8.89
C LEU A 404 7.97 27.44 9.04
N LEU A 405 8.82 27.14 8.04
CA LEU A 405 9.92 26.19 8.21
C LEU A 405 10.91 26.61 9.31
N GLU A 406 11.28 27.89 9.39
CA GLU A 406 12.15 28.41 10.47
C GLU A 406 11.50 28.27 11.85
N ASN A 407 10.24 28.74 12.00
CA ASN A 407 9.48 28.58 13.24
C ASN A 407 9.30 27.11 13.64
N LEU A 408 9.18 26.20 12.66
CA LEU A 408 9.08 24.78 12.91
C LEU A 408 10.43 24.13 13.23
N GLN A 409 11.55 24.61 12.69
CA GLN A 409 12.87 24.11 13.06
C GLN A 409 13.25 24.52 14.48
N SER A 410 12.84 25.70 14.95
CA SER A 410 13.02 26.10 16.35
C SER A 410 12.09 25.31 17.30
N MET A 411 10.82 25.08 16.92
CA MET A 411 9.86 24.34 17.76
C MET A 411 10.03 22.81 17.74
N LEU A 412 10.45 22.21 16.63
CA LEU A 412 10.48 20.75 16.41
C LEU A 412 11.89 20.16 16.48
N SER A 413 12.81 20.77 17.23
CA SER A 413 13.95 19.99 17.68
C SER A 413 13.41 18.76 18.42
N ARG A 414 13.89 17.55 18.08
CA ARG A 414 13.41 16.32 18.73
C ARG A 414 13.59 16.41 20.26
N GLN A 415 14.57 17.19 20.70
CA GLN A 415 14.80 17.57 22.09
C GLN A 415 13.63 18.38 22.68
N ALA A 416 13.16 19.47 22.09
CA ALA A 416 12.10 20.33 22.65
C ALA A 416 10.77 19.59 22.93
N TYR A 417 10.36 18.65 22.08
CA TYR A 417 9.20 17.80 22.44
C TYR A 417 9.56 16.72 23.47
N THR A 418 10.74 16.09 23.38
CA THR A 418 11.16 15.04 24.32
C THR A 418 11.47 15.58 25.73
N SER A 419 11.79 16.87 25.87
CA SER A 419 11.94 17.59 27.14
C SER A 419 10.61 18.05 27.73
N GLY A 420 9.50 17.97 26.99
CA GLY A 420 8.19 18.47 27.39
C GLY A 420 7.99 19.99 27.20
N GLU A 421 8.91 20.67 26.51
CA GLU A 421 8.85 22.11 26.22
C GLU A 421 7.78 22.45 25.17
N LEU A 422 7.51 21.55 24.23
CA LEU A 422 6.45 21.69 23.22
C LEU A 422 5.21 20.86 23.58
N LEU A 423 4.02 21.48 23.62
CA LEU A 423 2.77 20.80 23.96
C LEU A 423 2.11 20.12 22.74
N THR A 424 1.38 19.02 22.98
CA THR A 424 0.62 18.29 21.94
C THR A 424 -0.36 19.18 21.16
N GLY A 425 -0.91 20.23 21.78
CA GLY A 425 -1.78 21.20 21.11
C GLY A 425 -1.05 22.05 20.07
N GLU A 426 0.19 22.44 20.37
CA GLU A 426 1.05 23.22 19.49
C GLU A 426 1.55 22.35 18.33
N LEU A 427 1.99 21.13 18.65
CA LEU A 427 2.37 20.12 17.66
C LEU A 427 1.20 19.81 16.68
N LYS A 428 -0.06 19.78 17.16
CA LYS A 428 -1.25 19.68 16.31
C LYS A 428 -1.50 20.94 15.46
N LYS A 429 -1.29 22.15 16.00
CA LYS A 429 -1.42 23.42 15.27
C LYS A 429 -0.45 23.46 14.09
N VAL A 430 0.82 23.15 14.34
CA VAL A 430 1.89 22.95 13.34
C VAL A 430 1.44 22.02 12.21
N LEU A 431 0.83 20.89 12.53
CA LEU A 431 0.37 19.94 11.53
C LEU A 431 -0.78 20.47 10.67
N ILE A 432 -1.71 21.22 11.27
CA ILE A 432 -2.80 21.89 10.57
C ILE A 432 -2.24 22.93 9.59
N GLU A 433 -1.32 23.76 10.04
CA GLU A 433 -0.65 24.81 9.25
C GLU A 433 0.26 24.23 8.15
N THR A 434 0.67 22.97 8.27
CA THR A 434 1.38 22.21 7.22
C THR A 434 0.41 21.64 6.17
N LEU A 435 -0.66 20.96 6.60
CA LEU A 435 -1.52 20.20 5.69
C LEU A 435 -2.54 21.06 4.95
N GLN A 436 -3.02 22.16 5.56
CA GLN A 436 -3.95 23.07 4.90
C GLN A 436 -3.40 23.68 3.60
N PRO A 437 -2.19 24.29 3.56
CA PRO A 437 -1.64 24.84 2.31
C PRO A 437 -1.28 23.74 1.30
N LEU A 438 -0.78 22.57 1.74
CA LEU A 438 -0.56 21.41 0.87
C LEU A 438 -1.85 21.01 0.13
N ILE A 439 -2.93 20.77 0.88
CA ILE A 439 -4.18 20.29 0.33
C ILE A 439 -4.84 21.38 -0.51
N ALA A 440 -4.82 22.65 -0.08
CA ALA A 440 -5.34 23.77 -0.86
C ALA A 440 -4.59 23.95 -2.20
N ALA A 441 -3.26 23.85 -2.21
CA ALA A 441 -2.46 23.94 -3.44
C ALA A 441 -2.69 22.74 -4.38
N HIS A 442 -2.93 21.55 -3.83
CA HIS A 442 -3.35 20.38 -4.62
C HIS A 442 -4.75 20.59 -5.22
N GLN A 443 -5.72 21.02 -4.40
CA GLN A 443 -7.10 21.32 -4.85
C GLN A 443 -7.10 22.37 -5.96
N GLU A 444 -6.27 23.42 -5.85
CA GLU A 444 -6.18 24.44 -6.88
C GLU A 444 -5.62 23.89 -8.19
N ARG A 445 -4.53 23.10 -8.16
CA ARG A 445 -4.05 22.43 -9.37
C ARG A 445 -5.08 21.46 -9.96
N ARG A 446 -5.83 20.73 -9.11
CA ARG A 446 -6.88 19.80 -9.55
C ARG A 446 -8.02 20.50 -10.28
N LYS A 447 -8.42 21.72 -9.89
CA LYS A 447 -9.44 22.51 -10.60
C LYS A 447 -9.03 22.83 -12.05
N GLN A 448 -7.73 22.96 -12.32
CA GLN A 448 -7.20 23.24 -13.65
C GLN A 448 -7.09 21.98 -14.53
N VAL A 449 -7.35 20.78 -14.00
CA VAL A 449 -7.32 19.52 -14.76
C VAL A 449 -8.65 19.32 -15.47
N THR A 450 -8.71 19.67 -16.76
CA THR A 450 -9.89 19.46 -17.61
C THR A 450 -10.05 17.99 -18.02
N ASP A 451 -11.21 17.60 -18.53
CA ASP A 451 -11.41 16.23 -19.06
C ASP A 451 -10.58 15.97 -20.32
N GLU A 452 -10.26 16.99 -21.13
CA GLU A 452 -9.28 16.88 -22.24
C GLU A 452 -7.88 16.60 -21.71
N THR A 453 -7.50 17.22 -20.58
CA THR A 453 -6.22 16.97 -19.91
C THR A 453 -6.14 15.52 -19.44
N VAL A 454 -7.17 15.03 -18.75
CA VAL A 454 -7.26 13.61 -18.34
C VAL A 454 -7.18 12.69 -19.56
N LYS A 455 -7.99 12.97 -20.60
CA LYS A 455 -7.98 12.21 -21.85
C LYS A 455 -6.60 12.19 -22.51
N GLN A 456 -5.87 13.31 -22.53
CA GLN A 456 -4.54 13.37 -23.12
C GLN A 456 -3.53 12.53 -22.33
N PHE A 457 -3.51 12.63 -21.00
CA PHE A 457 -2.68 11.75 -20.16
C PHE A 457 -3.02 10.26 -20.38
N MET A 458 -4.32 9.95 -20.52
CA MET A 458 -4.85 8.58 -20.67
C MET A 458 -4.87 8.03 -22.11
N THR A 459 -4.57 8.85 -23.12
CA THR A 459 -4.52 8.38 -24.51
C THR A 459 -3.20 7.65 -24.76
N PRO A 460 -3.21 6.38 -25.23
CA PRO A 460 -2.01 5.67 -25.68
C PRO A 460 -1.32 6.44 -26.81
N ARG A 461 -0.10 6.92 -26.55
CA ARG A 461 0.67 7.76 -27.47
C ARG A 461 2.17 7.58 -27.25
N LYS A 462 2.98 8.06 -28.20
CA LYS A 462 4.41 8.23 -28.00
C LYS A 462 4.66 9.33 -26.96
N LEU A 463 5.53 9.05 -25.98
CA LEU A 463 6.03 10.06 -25.05
C LEU A 463 7.23 10.81 -25.68
N ALA A 464 7.69 11.92 -25.09
CA ALA A 464 8.78 12.75 -25.61
C ALA A 464 10.17 12.13 -25.40
N PHE A 465 10.35 10.90 -25.89
CA PHE A 465 11.56 10.10 -25.84
C PHE A 465 11.72 9.32 -27.15
N GLU A 466 12.97 9.12 -27.58
CA GLU A 466 13.35 8.16 -28.61
C GLU A 466 13.99 6.96 -27.91
N PHE A 467 13.57 5.74 -28.27
CA PHE A 467 14.02 4.50 -27.62
C PHE A 467 14.93 3.67 -28.50
#